data_AF-A0A5C6W3E5-F1
#
_entry.id   AF-A0A5C6W3E5-F1
#
_cell.length_a   1.000
_cell.length_b   1.000
_cell.length_c   1.000
_cell.angle_alpha   90.00
_cell.angle_beta   90.00
_cell.angle_gamma   90.00
#
_symmetry.space_group_name_H-M   'P 1'
#
loop_
_entity.id
_entity.type
_entity.pdbx_description
1 polymer ?
#
loop_
_entity_poly.entity_id
_entity_poly.type
_entity_poly.pdbx_seq_one_letter_code
_entity_poly.pdbx_strand_id
1 'polypeptide(L)'
;MSDNKLFLEELKYLVENELSLNEYVIDQLEERFNKNPFLIIQIHQILVNYRTLLPFLNDIESVIYDYIVNTEMLNDKTYYGATLFVADLFDTTQTYIKCKVSQTDKMLKKIS
;
A
#
# COMPACT_ATOMS: atom_id res chain seq x y z
N MET A 1 4.53 13.58 8.43
CA MET A 1 4.14 12.55 7.44
C MET A 1 4.51 11.21 8.05
N SER A 2 3.67 10.18 7.98
CA SER A 2 4.06 8.85 8.47
C SER A 2 5.15 8.26 7.55
N ASP A 3 6.08 7.49 8.09
CA ASP A 3 7.12 6.83 7.28
C ASP A 3 6.50 5.89 6.23
N ASN A 4 5.36 5.27 6.55
CA ASN A 4 4.58 4.46 5.61
C ASN A 4 4.10 5.26 4.41
N LYS A 5 3.60 6.48 4.62
CA LYS A 5 3.17 7.33 3.50
C LYS A 5 4.34 7.68 2.60
N LEU A 6 5.47 8.10 3.18
CA LEU A 6 6.66 8.46 2.39
C LEU A 6 7.19 7.26 1.59
N PHE A 7 7.25 6.09 2.23
CA PHE A 7 7.61 4.83 1.59
C PHE A 7 6.74 4.51 0.37
N LEU A 8 5.41 4.60 0.51
CA LEU A 8 4.48 4.32 -0.58
C LEU A 8 4.57 5.36 -1.71
N GLU A 9 4.76 6.64 -1.38
CA GLU A 9 4.95 7.70 -2.39
C GLU A 9 6.28 7.52 -3.15
N GLU A 10 7.32 7.04 -2.48
CA GLU A 10 8.61 6.77 -3.14
C GLU A 10 8.50 5.58 -4.10
N LEU A 11 7.81 4.51 -3.71
CA LEU A 11 7.48 3.41 -4.62
C LEU A 11 6.60 3.86 -5.79
N LYS A 12 5.59 4.69 -5.53
CA LYS A 12 4.74 5.29 -6.56
C LYS A 12 5.58 6.08 -7.56
N TYR A 13 6.49 6.93 -7.07
CA TYR A 13 7.38 7.72 -7.91
C TYR A 13 8.25 6.84 -8.81
N LEU A 14 8.80 5.73 -8.31
CA LEU A 14 9.57 4.80 -9.13
C LEU A 14 8.73 4.25 -10.30
N VAL A 15 7.50 3.82 -10.02
CA VAL A 15 6.61 3.23 -11.04
C VAL A 15 6.10 4.28 -12.03
N GLU A 16 5.79 5.50 -11.59
CA GLU A 16 5.36 6.59 -12.47
C GLU A 16 6.45 6.96 -13.48
N ASN A 17 7.72 6.96 -13.05
CA ASN A 17 8.88 7.33 -13.86
C ASN A 17 9.56 6.15 -14.59
N GLU A 18 8.95 4.96 -14.61
CA GLU A 18 9.50 3.75 -15.27
C GLU A 18 10.87 3.32 -14.72
N LEU A 19 11.14 3.63 -13.46
CA LEU A 19 12.38 3.24 -12.81
C LEU A 19 12.31 1.77 -12.38
N SER A 20 13.40 1.04 -12.63
CA SER A 20 13.48 -0.38 -12.31
C SER A 20 13.71 -0.61 -10.82
N LEU A 21 12.90 -1.48 -10.20
CA LEU A 21 13.15 -2.00 -8.86
C LEU A 21 14.23 -3.09 -8.92
N ASN A 22 15.50 -2.69 -8.81
CA ASN A 22 16.64 -3.59 -8.71
C ASN A 22 17.07 -3.78 -7.25
N GLU A 23 18.00 -4.71 -7.01
CA GLU A 23 18.50 -5.06 -5.67
C GLU A 23 19.02 -3.83 -4.90
N TYR A 24 19.79 -2.96 -5.57
CA TYR A 24 20.29 -1.72 -4.97
C TYR A 24 19.17 -0.79 -4.49
N VAL A 25 18.09 -0.63 -5.28
CA VAL A 25 16.95 0.20 -4.88
C VAL A 25 16.17 -0.45 -3.74
N ILE A 26 16.04 -1.78 -3.73
CA ILE A 26 15.40 -2.52 -2.64
C ILE A 26 16.18 -2.32 -1.34
N ASP A 27 17.50 -2.49 -1.36
CA ASP A 27 18.37 -2.31 -0.19
C ASP A 27 18.26 -0.87 0.35
N GLN A 28 18.26 0.13 -0.54
CA GLN A 28 18.07 1.53 -0.12
C GLN A 28 16.71 1.79 0.54
N LEU A 29 15.65 1.21 0.00
CA LEU A 29 14.30 1.36 0.55
C LEU A 29 14.17 0.62 1.90
N GLU A 30 14.78 -0.55 2.02
CA GLU A 30 14.86 -1.30 3.28
C GLU A 30 15.61 -0.51 4.34
N GLU A 31 16.82 -0.02 4.05
CA GLU A 31 17.62 0.76 5.00
C GLU A 31 16.92 2.06 5.42
N ARG A 32 16.27 2.75 4.48
CA ARG A 32 15.66 4.05 4.73
C ARG A 32 14.33 3.97 5.47
N PHE A 33 13.50 2.97 5.18
CA PHE A 33 12.14 2.88 5.71
C PHE A 33 11.94 1.69 6.66
N ASN A 34 12.98 0.89 6.90
CA ASN A 34 12.95 -0.32 7.70
C ASN A 34 11.81 -1.27 7.27
N LYS A 35 11.66 -1.46 5.96
CA LYS A 35 10.61 -2.28 5.36
C LYS A 35 11.18 -3.56 4.78
N ASN A 36 10.46 -4.65 5.00
CA ASN A 36 10.82 -5.96 4.49
C ASN A 36 10.89 -5.95 2.95
N PRO A 37 11.97 -6.44 2.31
CA PRO A 37 12.10 -6.55 0.85
C PRO A 37 10.91 -7.20 0.14
N PHE A 38 10.31 -8.20 0.76
CA PHE A 38 9.12 -8.87 0.24
C PHE A 38 7.94 -7.91 0.12
N LEU A 39 7.72 -7.06 1.13
CA LEU A 39 6.68 -6.04 1.12
C LEU A 39 6.94 -5.00 0.02
N ILE A 40 8.20 -4.58 -0.15
CA ILE A 40 8.62 -3.64 -1.18
C ILE A 40 8.26 -4.19 -2.58
N ILE A 41 8.64 -5.44 -2.85
CA ILE A 41 8.36 -6.11 -4.14
C ILE A 41 6.86 -6.26 -4.37
N GLN A 42 6.11 -6.70 -3.34
CA GLN A 42 4.66 -6.87 -3.45
C GLN A 42 3.95 -5.56 -3.79
N ILE A 43 4.25 -4.48 -3.06
CA ILE A 43 3.63 -3.18 -3.31
C ILE A 43 4.03 -2.67 -4.69
N HIS A 44 5.29 -2.79 -5.08
CA HIS A 44 5.74 -2.41 -6.41
C HIS A 44 4.95 -3.14 -7.52
N GLN A 45 4.74 -4.45 -7.39
CA GLN A 45 3.92 -5.22 -8.34
C GLN A 45 2.47 -4.72 -8.40
N ILE A 46 1.87 -4.41 -7.25
CA ILE A 46 0.53 -3.81 -7.20
C ILE A 46 0.52 -2.49 -7.97
N LEU A 47 1.46 -1.60 -7.69
CA LEU A 47 1.53 -0.28 -8.34
C LEU A 47 1.75 -0.39 -9.85
N VAL A 48 2.61 -1.32 -10.31
CA VAL A 48 2.83 -1.59 -11.74
C VAL A 48 1.54 -2.05 -12.43
N ASN A 49 0.75 -2.91 -11.79
CA ASN A 49 -0.53 -3.38 -12.34
C ASN A 49 -1.56 -2.26 -12.48
N TYR A 50 -1.50 -1.24 -11.61
CA TYR A 50 -2.39 -0.07 -11.61
C TYR A 50 -1.72 1.20 -12.16
N ARG A 51 -0.62 1.07 -12.91
CA ARG A 51 0.24 2.18 -13.32
C ARG A 51 -0.50 3.34 -13.97
N THR A 52 -1.49 3.04 -14.82
CA THR A 52 -2.29 4.04 -15.53
C THR A 52 -3.17 4.89 -14.62
N LEU A 53 -3.50 4.39 -13.42
CA LEU A 53 -4.34 5.08 -12.44
C LEU A 53 -3.53 5.81 -11.37
N LEU A 54 -2.23 5.51 -11.22
CA LEU A 54 -1.35 6.10 -10.20
C LEU A 54 -1.41 7.64 -10.11
N PRO A 55 -1.39 8.40 -11.24
CA PRO A 55 -1.41 9.85 -11.17
C PRO A 55 -2.68 10.42 -10.52
N PHE A 56 -3.76 9.65 -10.50
CA PHE A 56 -5.05 10.05 -9.93
C PHE A 56 -5.20 9.61 -8.46
N LEU A 57 -4.25 8.85 -7.92
CA LEU A 57 -4.27 8.39 -6.53
C LEU A 57 -3.69 9.46 -5.61
N ASN A 58 -4.59 10.21 -4.96
CA ASN A 58 -4.24 11.25 -3.98
C ASN A 58 -3.93 10.69 -2.57
N ASP A 59 -4.47 9.53 -2.23
CA ASP A 59 -4.23 8.86 -0.94
C ASP A 59 -3.79 7.41 -1.18
N ILE A 60 -2.50 7.26 -1.49
CA ILE A 60 -1.91 5.96 -1.82
C ILE A 60 -2.00 4.96 -0.67
N GLU A 61 -1.93 5.42 0.58
CA GLU A 61 -2.11 4.57 1.77
C GLU A 61 -3.49 3.92 1.76
N SER A 62 -4.54 4.71 1.56
CA SER A 62 -5.91 4.22 1.56
C SER A 62 -6.16 3.18 0.47
N VAL A 63 -5.56 3.37 -0.71
CA VAL A 63 -5.69 2.44 -1.84
C VAL A 63 -4.92 1.14 -1.59
N ILE A 64 -3.67 1.23 -1.13
CA ILE A 64 -2.84 0.05 -0.88
C ILE A 64 -3.39 -0.76 0.30
N TYR A 65 -3.80 -0.10 1.39
CA TYR A 65 -4.39 -0.80 2.54
C TYR A 65 -5.71 -1.48 2.16
N ASP A 66 -6.58 -0.79 1.41
CA ASP A 66 -7.83 -1.39 0.92
C ASP A 66 -7.58 -2.58 0.00
N TYR A 67 -6.64 -2.46 -0.94
CA TYR A 67 -6.26 -3.56 -1.83
C TYR A 67 -5.77 -4.79 -1.07
N ILE A 68 -4.85 -4.61 -0.12
CA ILE A 68 -4.30 -5.74 0.66
C ILE A 68 -5.39 -6.33 1.56
N VAL A 69 -6.19 -5.50 2.24
CA VAL A 69 -7.31 -5.99 3.07
C VAL A 69 -8.29 -6.83 2.24
N ASN A 70 -8.70 -6.34 1.06
CA ASN A 70 -9.61 -7.07 0.18
C ASN A 70 -8.98 -8.37 -0.34
N THR A 71 -7.69 -8.36 -0.70
CA THR A 71 -6.95 -9.55 -1.14
C THR A 71 -6.92 -10.61 -0.02
N GLU A 72 -6.61 -10.20 1.19
CA GLU A 72 -6.59 -11.09 2.35
C GLU A 72 -7.98 -11.65 2.68
N MET A 73 -9.03 -10.85 2.51
CA MET A 73 -10.41 -11.31 2.68
C MET A 73 -10.86 -12.29 1.60
N LEU A 74 -10.39 -12.14 0.36
CA LEU A 74 -10.60 -13.12 -0.70
C LEU A 74 -9.86 -14.44 -0.41
N ASN A 75 -8.79 -14.39 0.38
CA ASN A 75 -8.04 -15.55 0.87
C ASN A 75 -8.53 -16.02 2.26
N ASP A 76 -9.85 -16.02 2.46
CA ASP A 76 -10.56 -16.52 3.64
C ASP A 76 -10.28 -15.82 4.99
N LYS A 77 -9.55 -14.69 5.03
CA LYS A 77 -9.45 -13.92 6.27
C LYS A 77 -10.73 -13.12 6.56
N THR A 78 -11.11 -13.04 7.83
CA THR A 78 -12.16 -12.09 8.25
C THR A 78 -11.66 -10.65 8.08
N TYR A 79 -12.55 -9.68 7.92
CA TYR A 79 -12.18 -8.26 7.88
C TYR A 79 -11.32 -7.84 9.08
N TYR A 80 -11.61 -8.37 10.27
CA TYR A 80 -10.80 -8.14 11.46
C TYR A 80 -9.38 -8.70 11.28
N GLY A 81 -9.25 -9.96 10.83
CA GLY A 81 -7.95 -10.60 10.60
C GLY A 81 -7.13 -9.93 9.49
N ALA A 82 -7.79 -9.53 8.40
CA ALA A 82 -7.15 -8.82 7.29
C ALA A 82 -6.62 -7.44 7.72
N THR A 83 -7.43 -6.65 8.44
CA THR A 83 -7.00 -5.34 8.93
C THR A 83 -5.91 -5.43 10.00
N LEU A 84 -5.90 -6.48 10.82
CA LEU A 84 -4.83 -6.73 11.78
C LEU A 84 -3.52 -7.09 11.06
N PHE A 85 -3.59 -7.98 10.08
CA PHE A 85 -2.43 -8.36 9.25
C PHE A 85 -1.79 -7.15 8.58
N VAL A 86 -2.58 -6.27 7.96
CA VAL A 86 -2.05 -5.04 7.33
C VAL A 86 -1.46 -4.09 8.37
N ALA A 87 -2.04 -4.01 9.58
CA ALA A 87 -1.49 -3.19 10.65
C ALA A 87 -0.10 -3.67 11.07
N ASP A 88 0.08 -4.98 11.23
CA ASP A 88 1.37 -5.59 11.57
C ASP A 88 2.40 -5.38 10.44
N LEU A 89 1.97 -5.54 9.18
CA LEU A 89 2.81 -5.37 7.99
C LEU A 89 3.39 -3.95 7.86
N PHE A 90 2.62 -2.94 8.27
CA PHE A 90 3.00 -1.54 8.18
C PHE A 90 3.46 -0.95 9.53
N ASP A 91 3.56 -1.76 10.58
CA ASP A 91 3.86 -1.32 11.95
C ASP A 91 2.99 -0.13 12.37
N THR A 92 1.68 -0.31 12.24
CA THR A 92 0.67 0.70 12.57
C THR A 92 -0.50 0.09 13.33
N THR A 93 -1.52 0.89 13.64
CA THR A 93 -2.68 0.41 14.39
C THR A 93 -3.77 -0.12 13.47
N GLN A 94 -4.44 -1.19 13.88
CA GLN A 94 -5.61 -1.71 13.18
C GLN A 94 -6.71 -0.65 12.99
N THR A 95 -6.87 0.25 13.96
CA THR A 95 -7.82 1.38 13.88
C THR A 95 -7.46 2.33 12.74
N TYR A 96 -6.17 2.64 12.56
CA TYR A 96 -5.71 3.48 11.46
C TYR A 96 -6.03 2.85 10.09
N ILE A 97 -5.75 1.56 9.94
CA ILE A 97 -6.08 0.79 8.73
C ILE A 97 -7.59 0.85 8.45
N LYS A 98 -8.43 0.54 9.43
CA LYS A 98 -9.90 0.58 9.28
C LYS A 98 -10.40 1.97 8.86
N CYS A 99 -9.84 3.03 9.43
CA CYS A 99 -10.17 4.40 9.06
C CYS A 99 -9.83 4.71 7.59
N LYS A 100 -8.66 4.28 7.13
CA LYS A 100 -8.18 4.47 5.74
C LYS A 100 -9.03 3.69 4.73
N VAL A 101 -9.27 2.40 5.00
CA VAL A 101 -10.14 1.55 4.17
C VAL A 101 -11.55 2.12 4.06
N SER A 102 -12.14 2.57 5.17
CA SER A 102 -13.48 3.17 5.16
C SER A 102 -13.55 4.49 4.37
N GLN A 103 -12.45 5.24 4.27
CA GLN A 103 -12.40 6.45 3.44
C GLN A 103 -12.46 6.09 1.96
N THR A 104 -11.75 5.04 1.53
CA THR A 104 -11.81 4.50 0.16
C THR A 104 -13.23 4.10 -0.21
N ASP A 105 -13.90 3.33 0.63
CA ASP A 105 -15.30 2.91 0.43
C ASP A 105 -16.25 4.09 0.25
N LYS A 106 -16.10 5.13 1.07
CA LYS A 106 -16.92 6.34 1.00
C LYS A 106 -16.65 7.15 -0.26
N MET A 107 -15.42 7.15 -0.76
CA MET A 107 -15.07 7.83 -2.00
C MET A 107 -15.70 7.11 -3.19
N LEU A 108 -15.60 5.79 -3.26
CA LEU A 108 -16.18 4.98 -4.34
C LEU A 108 -17.72 5.09 -4.37
N LYS A 109 -18.38 5.04 -3.19
CA LYS A 109 -19.84 5.20 -3.07
C LYS A 109 -20.37 6.57 -3.47
N LYS A 110 -19.54 7.62 -3.51
CA LYS A 110 -19.96 8.96 -3.95
C LYS A 110 -19.92 9.14 -5.47
N ILE A 111 -19.24 8.24 -6.18
CA ILE A 111 -19.01 8.33 -7.62
C ILE A 111 -19.91 7.33 -8.38
N SER A 112 -20.52 6.36 -7.67
CA SER A 112 -21.60 5.49 -8.18
C SER A 112 -22.97 6.14 -8.03
#